data_AF-A0A133V1B6-F1
#
_entry.id   AF-A0A133V1B6-F1
#
_cell.length_a   1.000
_cell.length_b   1.000
_cell.length_c   1.000
_cell.angle_alpha   90.00
_cell.angle_beta   90.00
_cell.angle_gamma   90.00
#
_symmetry.space_group_name_H-M   'P 1'
#
loop_
_entity.id
_entity.type
_entity.pdbx_description
1 polymer ?
#
loop_
_entity_poly.entity_id
_entity_poly.type
_entity_poly.pdbx_seq_one_letter_code
_entity_poly.pdbx_strand_id
1 'polypeptide(L)'
;MNSPFDGLAEYVSRRARVDLVQLVLENGMTQKELANRVGVTQQAVHKWLDPRETHPKNENLDCVINLAFELDRRETRGILHGELLSFASLSATRLNSK
;
A
#
# COMPACT_ATOMS: atom_id res chain seq x y z
N MET A 1 -15.68 11.73 -6.81
CA MET A 1 -14.98 12.05 -8.08
C MET A 1 -14.82 10.75 -8.84
N ASN A 2 -15.39 10.62 -10.03
CA ASN A 2 -15.16 9.46 -10.90
C ASN A 2 -13.83 9.66 -11.61
N SER A 3 -12.76 9.17 -10.98
CA SER A 3 -11.46 9.00 -11.62
C SER A 3 -11.54 7.76 -12.52
N PRO A 4 -10.91 7.75 -13.72
CA PRO A 4 -10.79 6.52 -14.53
C PRO A 4 -9.85 5.47 -13.91
N PHE A 5 -9.33 5.75 -12.72
CA PHE A 5 -8.41 4.93 -11.94
C PHE A 5 -9.14 4.50 -10.65
N ASP A 6 -8.88 3.27 -10.16
CA ASP A 6 -9.39 2.68 -8.92
C ASP A 6 -8.98 3.43 -7.62
N GLY A 7 -8.89 4.77 -7.64
CA GLY A 7 -8.57 5.60 -6.50
C GLY A 7 -7.08 5.73 -6.21
N LEU A 8 -6.74 5.96 -4.95
CA LEU A 8 -5.35 6.16 -4.50
C LEU A 8 -4.49 4.94 -4.77
N ALA A 9 -5.05 3.74 -4.62
CA ALA A 9 -4.33 2.49 -4.73
C ALA A 9 -3.55 2.36 -6.04
N GLU A 10 -4.09 2.85 -7.16
CA GLU A 10 -3.47 2.84 -8.49
C GLU A 10 -2.09 3.50 -8.53
N TYR A 11 -1.86 4.46 -7.65
CA TYR A 11 -0.63 5.26 -7.61
C TYR A 11 0.35 4.79 -6.53
N VAL A 12 0.01 3.74 -5.78
CA VAL A 12 0.88 3.18 -4.74
C VAL A 12 1.76 2.09 -5.35
N SER A 13 3.08 2.28 -5.31
CA SER A 13 4.03 1.31 -5.83
C SER A 13 3.97 -0.01 -5.06
N ARG A 14 4.41 -1.10 -5.70
CA ARG A 14 4.47 -2.42 -5.06
C ARG A 14 5.17 -2.41 -3.71
N ARG A 15 6.26 -1.66 -3.58
CA ARG A 15 7.02 -1.52 -2.33
C ARG A 15 6.14 -0.92 -1.23
N ALA A 16 5.55 0.24 -1.48
CA ALA A 16 4.68 0.90 -0.50
C ALA A 16 3.43 0.08 -0.15
N ARG A 17 2.91 -0.74 -1.10
CA ARG A 17 1.83 -1.70 -0.80
C ARG A 17 2.25 -2.70 0.27
N VAL A 18 3.46 -3.24 0.17
CA VAL A 18 4.02 -4.16 1.17
C VAL A 18 4.27 -3.43 2.49
N ASP A 19 4.84 -2.22 2.43
CA ASP A 19 5.09 -1.41 3.63
C ASP A 19 3.78 -1.13 4.42
N LEU A 20 2.68 -0.85 3.72
CA LEU A 20 1.36 -0.66 4.33
C LEU A 20 0.80 -1.95 4.97
N VAL A 21 0.97 -3.10 4.31
CA VAL A 21 0.59 -4.40 4.90
C VAL A 21 1.42 -4.67 6.16
N GLN A 22 2.73 -4.45 6.08
CA GLN A 22 3.66 -4.65 7.19
C GLN A 22 3.32 -3.76 8.37
N LEU A 23 3.00 -2.47 8.13
CA LEU A 23 2.57 -1.54 9.16
C LEU A 23 1.33 -2.04 9.93
N VAL A 24 0.33 -2.58 9.22
CA VAL A 24 -0.87 -3.13 9.86
C VAL A 24 -0.52 -4.32 10.76
N LEU A 25 0.39 -5.19 10.32
CA LEU A 25 0.82 -6.36 11.11
C LEU A 25 1.67 -5.95 12.33
N GLU A 26 2.55 -4.97 12.18
CA GLU A 26 3.39 -4.44 13.26
C GLU A 26 2.58 -3.73 14.34
N ASN A 27 1.41 -3.19 13.98
CA ASN A 27 0.43 -2.65 14.91
C ASN A 27 -0.44 -3.72 15.60
N GLY A 28 0.00 -4.98 15.58
CA GLY A 28 -0.57 -6.07 16.38
C GLY A 28 -1.65 -6.90 15.69
N MET A 29 -1.98 -6.60 14.43
CA MET A 29 -2.91 -7.43 13.67
C MET A 29 -2.21 -8.70 13.16
N THR A 30 -2.83 -9.86 13.32
CA THR A 30 -2.31 -11.09 12.73
C THR A 30 -2.61 -11.17 11.24
N GLN A 31 -1.84 -11.98 10.49
CA GLN A 31 -2.13 -12.23 9.06
C GLN A 31 -3.53 -12.80 8.83
N LYS A 32 -4.05 -13.59 9.78
CA LYS A 32 -5.40 -14.16 9.72
C LYS A 32 -6.47 -13.09 9.89
N GLU A 33 -6.30 -12.18 10.85
CA GLU A 33 -7.23 -11.07 11.05
C GLU A 33 -7.23 -10.12 9.86
N LEU A 34 -6.05 -9.78 9.33
CA LEU A 34 -5.94 -8.97 8.14
C LEU A 34 -6.62 -9.63 6.93
N ALA A 35 -6.36 -10.92 6.72
CA ALA A 35 -6.99 -11.68 5.64
C ALA A 35 -8.52 -11.67 5.74
N ASN A 36 -9.07 -11.91 6.93
CA ASN A 36 -10.51 -11.86 7.18
C ASN A 36 -11.08 -10.46 6.91
N ARG A 37 -10.36 -9.40 7.31
CA ARG A 37 -10.82 -8.01 7.15
C ARG A 37 -10.84 -7.57 5.70
N VAL A 38 -9.87 -8.03 4.92
CA VAL A 38 -9.68 -7.69 3.49
C VAL A 38 -10.45 -8.64 2.56
N GLY A 39 -10.93 -9.79 3.07
CA GLY A 39 -11.69 -10.76 2.28
C GLY A 39 -10.81 -11.69 1.43
N VAL A 40 -9.62 -12.05 1.92
CA VAL A 40 -8.67 -12.93 1.22
C VAL A 40 -8.27 -14.11 2.11
N THR A 41 -7.47 -15.04 1.57
CA THR A 41 -6.89 -16.13 2.37
C THR A 41 -5.67 -15.64 3.16
N GLN A 42 -5.39 -16.26 4.31
CA GLN A 42 -4.16 -16.00 5.06
C GLN A 42 -2.91 -16.23 4.21
N GLN A 43 -2.94 -17.23 3.31
CA GLN A 43 -1.85 -17.50 2.38
C GLN A 43 -1.62 -16.34 1.39
N ALA A 44 -2.67 -15.63 0.97
CA ALA A 44 -2.52 -14.45 0.13
C ALA A 44 -1.76 -13.35 0.87
N VAL A 45 -2.12 -13.09 2.14
CA VAL A 45 -1.39 -12.14 3.00
C VAL A 45 0.06 -12.56 3.19
N HIS A 46 0.33 -13.83 3.45
CA HIS A 46 1.69 -14.35 3.56
C HIS A 46 2.51 -14.06 2.29
N LYS A 47 1.92 -14.27 1.11
CA LYS A 47 2.58 -13.96 -0.18
C LYS A 47 2.84 -12.47 -0.38
N TRP A 48 1.99 -11.59 0.16
CA TRP A 48 2.22 -10.13 0.08
C TRP A 48 3.47 -9.68 0.82
N LEU A 49 3.98 -10.47 1.77
CA LEU A 49 5.17 -10.14 2.53
C LEU A 49 6.48 -10.59 1.86
N ASP A 50 6.40 -11.37 0.77
CA ASP A 50 7.58 -11.72 -0.03
C ASP A 50 7.65 -10.82 -1.27
N PRO A 51 8.70 -9.98 -1.41
CA PRO A 51 8.86 -9.10 -2.57
C PRO A 51 8.95 -9.83 -3.93
N ARG A 52 9.22 -11.15 -3.92
CA ARG A 52 9.30 -11.98 -5.13
C ARG A 52 7.94 -12.53 -5.57
N GLU A 53 6.93 -12.40 -4.73
CA GLU A 53 5.58 -12.93 -4.94
C GLU A 53 4.62 -11.80 -5.36
N THR A 54 3.33 -11.97 -5.04
CA THR A 54 2.26 -11.02 -5.37
C THR A 54 2.13 -9.92 -4.32
N HIS A 55 1.52 -8.79 -4.68
CA HIS A 55 1.11 -7.73 -3.75
C HIS A 55 -0.43 -7.60 -3.73
N PRO A 56 -1.03 -6.91 -2.74
CA PRO A 56 -2.47 -6.66 -2.76
C PRO A 56 -2.88 -5.90 -4.03
N LYS A 57 -3.98 -6.33 -4.65
CA LYS A 57 -4.64 -5.59 -5.76
C LYS A 57 -5.30 -4.32 -5.21
N ASN A 58 -5.78 -3.44 -6.11
CA ASN A 58 -6.31 -2.13 -5.72
C ASN A 58 -7.41 -2.22 -4.66
N GLU A 59 -8.43 -3.06 -4.89
CA GLU A 59 -9.53 -3.28 -3.94
C GLU A 59 -9.04 -3.76 -2.56
N ASN A 60 -8.05 -4.66 -2.53
CA ASN A 60 -7.48 -5.14 -1.27
C ASN A 60 -6.69 -4.04 -0.57
N LEU A 61 -5.92 -3.27 -1.34
CA LEU A 61 -5.07 -2.22 -0.83
C LEU A 61 -5.88 -1.06 -0.25
N ASP A 62 -7.01 -0.68 -0.85
CA ASP A 62 -7.86 0.37 -0.28
C ASP A 62 -8.32 0.00 1.15
N CYS A 63 -8.68 -1.27 1.37
CA CYS A 63 -8.98 -1.77 2.70
C CYS A 63 -7.76 -1.68 3.63
N VAL A 64 -6.58 -2.10 3.17
CA VAL A 64 -5.32 -2.02 3.93
C VAL A 64 -4.97 -0.57 4.29
N ILE A 65 -5.11 0.38 3.37
CA ILE A 65 -4.83 1.81 3.60
C ILE A 65 -5.75 2.34 4.70
N ASN A 66 -7.04 2.03 4.65
CA ASN A 66 -7.99 2.45 5.67
C ASN A 66 -7.61 1.89 7.05
N LEU A 67 -7.28 0.60 7.13
CA LEU A 67 -6.82 -0.03 8.38
C LEU A 67 -5.52 0.61 8.89
N ALA A 68 -4.57 0.87 8.01
CA ALA A 68 -3.31 1.53 8.36
C ALA A 68 -3.56 2.94 8.92
N PHE A 69 -4.49 3.71 8.35
CA PHE A 69 -4.88 5.02 8.89
C PHE A 69 -5.59 4.95 10.25
N GLU A 70 -6.33 3.87 10.51
CA GLU A 70 -6.97 3.62 11.81
C GLU A 70 -5.94 3.28 12.88
N LEU A 71 -4.92 2.48 12.52
CA LEU A 71 -3.89 1.98 13.44
C LEU A 71 -2.76 2.99 13.69
N ASP A 72 -2.16 3.52 12.62
CA ASP A 72 -1.11 4.53 12.68
C ASP A 72 -1.22 5.52 11.53
N ARG A 73 -1.98 6.59 11.80
CA ARG A 73 -2.15 7.69 10.85
C ARG A 73 -0.83 8.39 10.50
N ARG A 74 0.13 8.48 11.42
CA ARG A 74 1.37 9.23 11.17
C ARG A 74 2.25 8.45 10.21
N GLU A 75 2.47 7.17 10.48
CA GLU A 75 3.34 6.33 9.66
C GLU A 75 2.72 6.07 8.28
N THR A 76 1.40 5.84 8.22
CA THR A 76 0.67 5.73 6.94
C THR A 76 0.88 6.97 6.06
N ARG A 77 0.83 8.18 6.63
CA ARG A 77 1.11 9.42 5.89
C ARG A 77 2.57 9.49 5.45
N GLY A 78 3.50 9.03 6.28
CA GLY A 78 4.92 8.95 5.95
C GLY A 78 5.17 8.11 4.70
N ILE A 79 4.61 6.90 4.66
CA ILE A 79 4.71 5.98 3.52
C ILE A 79 4.16 6.64 2.25
N LEU A 80 2.92 7.13 2.28
CA LEU A 80 2.28 7.75 1.11
C LEU A 80 2.98 9.04 0.66
N HIS A 81 3.50 9.83 1.59
CA HIS A 81 4.27 11.02 1.27
C HIS A 81 5.62 10.67 0.61
N GLY A 82 6.27 9.58 1.05
CA GLY A 82 7.49 9.07 0.41
C GLY A 82 7.26 8.66 -1.06
N GLU A 83 6.10 8.09 -1.37
CA GLU A 83 5.70 7.77 -2.75
C GLU A 83 5.51 9.04 -3.59
N LEU A 84 4.83 10.05 -3.04
CA LEU A 84 4.65 11.35 -3.71
C LEU A 84 6.00 12.02 -4.03
N LEU A 85 6.93 12.04 -3.07
CA LEU A 85 8.26 12.61 -3.28
C LEU A 85 9.06 11.83 -4.34
N SER A 86 8.97 10.50 -4.31
CA SER A 86 9.64 9.64 -5.28
C SER A 86 9.12 9.89 -6.69
N PHE A 87 7.80 9.97 -6.85
CA PHE A 87 7.16 10.31 -8.12
C PHE A 87 7.59 11.71 -8.61
N ALA A 88 7.54 12.71 -7.74
CA ALA A 88 7.95 14.08 -8.07
C ALA A 88 9.40 14.14 -8.53
N SER A 89 10.31 13.47 -7.82
CA SER A 89 11.73 13.41 -8.18
C SER A 89 11.96 12.75 -9.53
N LEU A 90 11.36 11.60 -9.79
CA LEU A 90 11.50 10.88 -11.07
C LEU A 90 10.93 11.69 -12.24
N SER A 91 9.79 12.34 -12.02
CA SER A 91 9.14 13.20 -13.02
C SER A 91 10.01 14.41 -13.33
N ALA A 92 10.54 15.10 -12.32
CA ALA A 92 11.42 16.25 -12.50
C ALA A 92 12.68 15.89 -13.29
N THR A 93 13.34 14.78 -12.94
CA THR A 93 14.52 14.29 -13.69
C THR A 93 14.21 14.10 -15.17
N ARG A 94 13.08 13.45 -15.51
CA ARG A 94 12.71 13.23 -16.91
C ARG A 94 12.34 14.51 -17.65
N LEU A 95 11.63 15.43 -17.00
CA LEU A 95 11.21 16.70 -17.61
C LEU A 95 12.39 17.65 -17.88
N ASN A 96 13.42 17.60 -17.03
CA ASN A 96 14.61 18.45 -17.13
C ASN A 96 15.74 17.88 -18.00
N SER A 97 15.64 16.62 -18.43
CA SER A 97 16.66 15.96 -19.28
C SER A 97 16.58 16.36 -20.76
N LYS A 98 16.40 17.65 -21.06
CA LYS A 98 16.43 18.18 -22.44
C LYS A 98 17.85 18.49 -22.90
#